data_AF-A0A9E2UD96-F1
#
_entry.id   AF-A0A9E2UD96-F1
#
_cell.length_a   1.000
_cell.length_b   1.000
_cell.length_c   1.000
_cell.angle_alpha   90.00
_cell.angle_beta   90.00
_cell.angle_gamma   90.00
#
_symmetry.space_group_name_H-M   'P 1'
#
loop_
_entity.id
_entity.type
_entity.pdbx_description
1 polymer ?
#
loop_
_entity_poly.entity_id
_entity_poly.type
_entity_poly.pdbx_seq_one_letter_code
_entity_poly.pdbx_strand_id
1 'polypeptide(L)' 'MATLSVPSISSEGNLTRYLQEIRKFPMLEPEQEYMLAKRWKEHEDPEAAHRLVTSHLRLVAKIA' A
#
# COMPACT_ATOMS: atom_id res chain seq x y z
N MET A 1 42.40 -4.08 9.11
CA MET A 1 41.39 -5.11 8.74
C MET A 1 40.01 -4.49 8.90
N ALA A 2 39.40 -4.02 7.81
CA ALA A 2 38.07 -3.43 7.83
C ALA A 2 37.02 -4.54 7.64
N THR A 3 36.25 -4.84 8.69
CA THR A 3 35.12 -5.74 8.62
C THR A 3 33.98 -5.05 7.87
N LEU A 4 33.78 -5.41 6.61
CA LEU A 4 32.60 -5.02 5.84
C LEU A 4 31.38 -5.70 6.48
N SER A 5 30.67 -4.97 7.33
CA SER A 5 29.34 -5.34 7.80
C SER A 5 28.39 -5.20 6.61
N VAL A 6 28.17 -6.30 5.89
CA VAL A 6 27.13 -6.37 4.88
C VAL A 6 25.80 -6.17 5.62
N PRO A 7 24.98 -5.16 5.28
CA PRO A 7 23.71 -4.98 5.94
C PRO A 7 22.87 -6.21 5.64
N SER A 8 22.66 -7.04 6.66
CA SER A 8 21.65 -8.09 6.62
C SER A 8 20.33 -7.39 6.30
N ILE A 9 19.83 -7.60 5.08
CA ILE A 9 18.47 -7.24 4.72
C ILE A 9 17.59 -8.23 5.47
N SER A 10 17.45 -8.02 6.78
CA SER A 10 16.60 -8.83 7.63
C SER A 10 15.16 -8.63 7.15
N SER A 11 14.46 -9.72 6.83
CA SER A 11 13.08 -9.69 6.35
C SER A 11 12.16 -8.86 7.27
N GLU A 12 12.48 -8.80 8.56
CA GLU A 12 11.81 -7.96 9.58
C GLU A 12 11.95 -6.45 9.31
N GLY A 13 13.10 -6.00 8.83
CA GLY A 13 13.33 -4.59 8.45
C GLY A 13 12.56 -4.20 7.18
N ASN A 14 12.45 -5.13 6.22
CA ASN A 14 11.68 -4.93 5.00
C ASN A 14 10.17 -4.87 5.28
N LEU A 15 9.67 -5.75 6.14
CA LEU A 15 8.27 -5.74 6.57
C LEU A 15 7.92 -4.47 7.33
N THR A 16 8.79 -4.05 8.26
CA THR A 16 8.59 -2.79 9.01
C THR A 16 8.51 -1.59 8.08
N ARG A 17 9.40 -1.51 7.07
CA ARG A 17 9.36 -0.45 6.06
C ARG A 17 8.08 -0.51 5.23
N TYR A 18 7.66 -1.70 4.78
CA TYR A 18 6.41 -1.89 4.05
C TYR A 18 5.19 -1.41 4.87
N LEU A 19 5.12 -1.78 6.14
CA LEU A 19 4.06 -1.35 7.06
C LEU A 19 4.05 0.17 7.29
N GLN A 20 5.22 0.82 7.29
CA GLN A 20 5.32 2.28 7.35
C GLN A 20 4.85 2.96 6.07
N GLU A 21 5.17 2.41 4.89
CA GLU A 21 4.71 2.95 3.61
C GLU A 21 3.18 2.86 3.45
N ILE A 22 2.57 1.71 3.76
CA ILE A 22 1.11 1.56 3.63
C ILE A 22 0.31 2.48 4.58
N ARG A 23 0.93 2.92 5.69
CA ARG A 23 0.34 3.90 6.63
C ARG A 23 0.33 5.33 6.09
N LYS A 24 1.01 5.63 4.99
CA LYS A 24 0.99 6.96 4.37
C LYS A 24 -0.24 7.20 3.51
N PHE A 25 -0.86 6.14 2.96
CA PHE A 25 -2.04 6.28 2.10
C PHE A 25 -3.29 6.62 2.92
N PRO A 26 -3.99 7.73 2.64
CA PRO A 26 -5.20 8.09 3.39
C PRO A 26 -6.32 7.04 3.20
N MET A 27 -7.16 6.86 4.23
CA MET A 27 -8.40 6.11 4.06
C MET A 27 -9.37 6.92 3.22
N LEU A 28 -10.12 6.23 2.37
CA LEU A 28 -11.13 6.84 1.52
C LEU A 28 -12.46 6.88 2.29
N GLU A 29 -13.22 7.94 2.07
CA GLU A 29 -14.61 7.99 2.49
C GLU A 29 -15.47 7.09 1.57
N PRO A 30 -16.60 6.55 2.05
CA PRO A 30 -17.45 5.64 1.25
C PRO A 30 -17.87 6.22 -0.11
N GLU A 31 -18.15 7.52 -0.16
CA GLU A 31 -18.50 8.25 -1.39
C GLU A 31 -17.34 8.22 -2.41
N GLN A 32 -16.10 8.38 -1.92
CA GLN A 32 -14.91 8.39 -2.77
C GLN A 32 -14.64 7.00 -3.34
N GLU A 33 -14.83 5.95 -2.55
CA GLU A 33 -14.71 4.57 -3.02
C GLU A 33 -15.70 4.28 -4.14
N TYR A 34 -16.97 4.68 -3.96
CA TYR A 34 -18.00 4.51 -4.97
C TYR A 34 -17.62 5.21 -6.28
N MET A 35 -17.17 6.46 -6.20
CA MET A 35 -16.77 7.23 -7.38
C MET A 35 -15.56 6.64 -8.09
N LEU A 36 -14.54 6.20 -7.35
CA LEU A 36 -13.36 5.57 -7.92
C LEU A 36 -13.70 4.20 -8.55
N ALA A 37 -14.56 3.41 -7.91
CA ALA A 37 -14.99 2.11 -8.42
C ALA A 37 -15.81 2.27 -9.71
N LYS A 38 -16.71 3.25 -9.75
CA LYS A 38 -17.47 3.59 -10.95
C LYS A 38 -16.54 4.03 -12.08
N ARG A 39 -15.58 4.90 -11.79
CA ARG A 39 -14.60 5.41 -12.76
C ARG A 39 -13.70 4.30 -13.33
N TRP A 40 -13.23 3.38 -12.50
CA TRP A 40 -12.53 2.19 -12.98
C TRP A 40 -13.42 1.35 -13.89
N LYS A 41 -14.66 1.08 -13.47
CA LYS A 41 -15.58 0.23 -14.23
C LYS A 41 -15.97 0.84 -15.59
N GLU A 42 -16.18 2.15 -15.64
CA GLU A 42 -16.69 2.83 -16.83
C GLU A 42 -15.58 3.29 -17.77
N HIS A 43 -14.40 3.61 -17.24
CA HIS A 43 -13.33 4.26 -18.02
C HIS A 43 -12.00 3.49 -17.95
N GLU A 44 -11.97 2.33 -17.28
CA GLU A 44 -10.75 1.53 -17.06
C GLU A 44 -9.59 2.36 -16.51
N ASP A 45 -9.91 3.36 -15.67
CA ASP A 45 -8.94 4.31 -15.11
C ASP A 45 -7.97 3.63 -14.13
N PRO A 46 -6.70 3.38 -14.53
CA PRO A 46 -5.75 2.66 -13.69
C PRO A 46 -5.39 3.43 -12.41
N GLU A 47 -5.53 4.76 -12.43
CA GLU A 47 -5.29 5.60 -11.27
C GLU A 47 -6.40 5.41 -10.23
N ALA A 48 -7.65 5.27 -10.68
CA ALA A 48 -8.78 4.96 -9.81
C ALA A 48 -8.61 3.58 -9.14
N ALA A 49 -8.19 2.57 -9.90
CA ALA A 49 -7.86 1.25 -9.35
C ALA A 49 -6.71 1.32 -8.36
N HIS A 50 -5.63 2.05 -8.68
CA HIS A 50 -4.49 2.20 -7.78
C HIS A 50 -4.90 2.84 -6.44
N ARG A 51 -5.74 3.88 -6.46
CA ARG A 51 -6.25 4.54 -5.25
C ARG A 51 -7.11 3.62 -4.39
N LEU A 52 -7.97 2.82 -5.01
CA LEU A 52 -8.79 1.83 -4.30
C LEU A 52 -7.93 0.75 -3.64
N VAL A 53 -6.94 0.20 -4.35
CA VAL A 53 -6.08 -0.85 -3.80
C VAL A 53 -5.23 -0.30 -2.65
N THR A 54 -4.59 0.86 -2.84
CA THR A 54 -3.70 1.46 -1.85
C THR A 54 -4.40 1.87 -0.55
N SER A 55 -5.65 2.32 -0.60
CA SER A 55 -6.42 2.63 0.61
C SER A 55 -6.72 1.38 1.47
N HIS A 56 -6.85 0.21 0.82
CA HIS A 56 -7.18 -1.06 1.47
C HIS A 56 -5.97 -1.90 1.91
N LEU A 57 -4.75 -1.52 1.53
CA LEU A 57 -3.52 -2.27 1.87
C LEU A 57 -3.34 -2.47 3.39
N ARG A 58 -3.79 -1.49 4.19
CA ARG A 58 -3.73 -1.59 5.66
C ARG A 58 -4.62 -2.71 6.19
N LEU A 59 -5.79 -2.92 5.59
CA LEU A 59 -6.71 -3.99 5.98
C LEU A 59 -6.12 -5.35 5.63
N VAL A 60 -5.56 -5.50 4.42
CA VAL A 60 -4.89 -6.73 3.97
C VAL A 60 -3.74 -7.07 4.91
N ALA A 61 -2.88 -6.10 5.25
CA ALA A 61 -1.77 -6.32 6.18
C ALA A 61 -2.20 -6.69 7.61
N LYS A 62 -3.43 -6.38 8.01
CA LYS A 62 -3.99 -6.74 9.32
C LYS A 62 -4.54 -8.18 9.35
N ILE A 63 -4.96 -8.70 8.20
CA ILE A 63 -5.58 -10.04 8.08
C ILE A 63 -4.55 -11.11 7.71
N ALA A 64 -3.45 -10.71 7.04
CA ALA A 64 -2.35 -11.59 6.62
C ALA A 64 -1.49 -12.12 7.78
#